data_AF-A0A973YXY0-F1
#
_entry.id   AF-A0A973YXY0-F1
#
_cell.length_a   1.000
_cell.length_b   1.000
_cell.length_c   1.000
_cell.angle_alpha   90.00
_cell.angle_beta   90.00
_cell.angle_gamma   90.00
#
_symmetry.space_group_name_H-M   'P 1'
#
loop_
_entity.id
_entity.type
_entity.pdbx_description
1 polymer ?
#
loop_
_entity_poly.entity_id
_entity_poly.type
_entity_poly.pdbx_seq_one_letter_code
_entity_poly.pdbx_strand_id
1 'polypeptide(L)'
;MGDQFSVQLDRLDSLARDRLPGMAGALVEVLSHLNHVIDGTYGAFFAHPLGQEDVFAGTREEFRVTTDFLQQVLQDNVGNLELAALALREIASRYRRADGQE
;
A
#
# COMPACT_ATOMS: atom_id res chain seq x y z
N MET A 1 -0.23 37.37 -11.02
CA MET A 1 0.15 35.99 -11.43
C MET A 1 0.51 35.08 -10.25
N GLY A 2 0.74 35.58 -9.02
CA GLY A 2 1.09 34.72 -7.86
C GLY A 2 -0.04 33.84 -7.29
N ASP A 3 -1.30 34.28 -7.32
CA ASP A 3 -2.42 33.54 -6.69
C ASP A 3 -2.72 32.17 -7.30
N GLN A 4 -2.46 31.98 -8.60
CA GLN A 4 -2.72 30.69 -9.24
C GLN A 4 -1.62 29.65 -8.91
N PHE A 5 -0.40 30.12 -8.62
CA PHE A 5 0.73 29.27 -8.25
C PHE A 5 0.65 28.84 -6.78
N SER A 6 0.28 29.73 -5.86
CA SER A 6 0.09 29.39 -4.45
C SER A 6 -1.00 28.33 -4.25
N VAL A 7 -2.15 28.46 -4.94
CA VAL A 7 -3.24 27.48 -4.90
C VAL A 7 -2.82 26.11 -5.44
N GLN A 8 -1.88 26.05 -6.38
CA GLN A 8 -1.33 24.79 -6.87
C GLN A 8 -0.38 24.14 -5.85
N LEU A 9 0.42 24.93 -5.13
CA LEU A 9 1.30 24.44 -4.07
C LEU A 9 0.53 23.89 -2.87
N ASP A 10 -0.52 24.59 -2.43
CA ASP A 10 -1.37 24.12 -1.33
C ASP A 10 -2.05 22.79 -1.67
N ARG A 11 -2.43 22.59 -2.94
CA ARG A 11 -2.99 21.32 -3.42
C ARG A 11 -1.94 20.20 -3.44
N LEU A 12 -0.71 20.49 -3.85
CA LEU A 12 0.40 19.53 -3.83
C LEU A 12 0.72 19.12 -2.39
N ASP A 13 0.73 20.07 -1.45
CA ASP A 13 0.93 19.79 -0.04
C ASP A 13 -0.20 18.94 0.55
N SER A 14 -1.46 19.27 0.29
CA SER A 14 -2.59 18.47 0.79
C SER A 14 -2.59 17.05 0.22
N LEU A 15 -2.24 16.89 -1.06
CA LEU A 15 -2.08 15.55 -1.65
C LEU A 15 -0.97 14.76 -0.94
N ALA A 16 0.17 15.41 -0.68
CA ALA A 16 1.34 14.75 -0.12
C ALA A 16 1.27 14.51 1.40
N ARG A 17 0.54 15.34 2.15
CA ARG A 17 0.40 15.24 3.61
C ARG A 17 -0.78 14.39 4.03
N ASP A 18 -1.89 14.46 3.30
CA ASP A 18 -3.16 13.90 3.76
C ASP A 18 -3.63 12.75 2.87
N ARG A 19 -3.70 12.99 1.55
CA ARG A 19 -4.36 12.03 0.64
C ARG A 19 -3.53 10.79 0.39
N LEU A 20 -2.29 10.94 -0.06
CA LEU A 20 -1.42 9.80 -0.37
C LEU A 20 -1.07 8.99 0.89
N PRO A 21 -0.70 9.60 2.03
CA PRO A 21 -0.52 8.86 3.28
C PRO A 21 -1.80 8.17 3.77
N GLY A 22 -2.97 8.81 3.62
CA GLY A 22 -4.25 8.19 3.97
C GLY A 22 -4.57 6.97 3.10
N MET A 23 -4.30 7.02 1.80
CA MET A 23 -4.44 5.88 0.90
C MET A 23 -3.46 4.75 1.25
N ALA A 24 -2.21 5.08 1.58
CA ALA A 24 -1.22 4.11 2.04
C ALA A 24 -1.68 3.42 3.33
N GLY A 25 -2.18 4.19 4.30
CA GLY A 25 -2.76 3.65 5.53
C GLY A 25 -3.92 2.69 5.28
N ALA A 26 -4.86 3.05 4.40
CA ALA A 26 -5.97 2.18 4.03
C ALA A 26 -5.49 0.86 3.37
N LEU A 27 -4.44 0.91 2.54
CA LEU A 27 -3.85 -0.30 1.96
C LEU A 27 -3.15 -1.17 3.01
N VAL A 28 -2.51 -0.57 4.02
CA VAL A 28 -1.94 -1.30 5.16
C VAL A 28 -3.04 -2.01 5.96
N GLU A 29 -4.19 -1.37 6.18
CA GLU A 29 -5.35 -2.01 6.82
C GLU A 29 -5.87 -3.20 5.99
N VAL A 30 -5.98 -3.05 4.67
CA VAL A 30 -6.36 -4.14 3.76
C VAL A 30 -5.35 -5.28 3.81
N LEU A 31 -4.06 -4.99 3.82
CA LEU A 31 -2.99 -6.00 3.94
C LEU A 31 -3.08 -6.75 5.28
N SER A 32 -3.35 -6.03 6.38
CA SER A 32 -3.53 -6.65 7.69
C SER A 32 -4.73 -7.61 7.71
N HIS A 33 -5.85 -7.19 7.12
CA HIS A 33 -7.03 -8.05 7.00
C HIS A 33 -6.76 -9.27 6.11
N LEU A 34 -6.08 -9.07 4.97
CA LEU A 34 -5.69 -10.15 4.07
C LEU A 34 -4.82 -11.18 4.79
N ASN A 35 -3.79 -10.75 5.53
CA ASN A 35 -2.91 -11.64 6.29
C ASN A 35 -3.70 -12.50 7.30
N HIS A 36 -4.65 -11.88 8.00
CA HIS A 36 -5.50 -12.61 8.94
C HIS A 36 -6.35 -13.68 8.25
N VAL A 37 -6.91 -13.37 7.07
CA VAL A 37 -7.68 -14.34 6.28
C VAL A 37 -6.80 -15.45 5.72
N ILE A 38 -5.58 -15.12 5.27
CA ILE A 38 -4.60 -16.10 4.78
C ILE A 38 -4.25 -17.09 5.88
N ASP A 39 -3.89 -16.62 7.08
CA ASP A 39 -3.50 -17.48 8.19
C ASP A 39 -4.63 -18.46 8.57
N GLY A 40 -5.87 -17.95 8.65
CA GLY A 40 -7.03 -18.78 8.93
C GLY A 40 -7.32 -19.82 7.85
N THR A 41 -7.23 -19.42 6.58
CA THR A 41 -7.50 -20.30 5.43
C THR A 41 -6.39 -21.33 5.24
N TYR A 42 -5.13 -20.91 5.43
CA TYR A 42 -3.98 -21.80 5.32
C TYR A 42 -4.03 -22.91 6.38
N GLY A 43 -4.41 -22.56 7.62
CA GLY A 43 -4.62 -23.53 8.70
C GLY A 43 -5.69 -24.58 8.39
N ALA A 44 -6.70 -24.25 7.59
CA ALA A 44 -7.76 -25.19 7.20
C ALA A 44 -7.22 -26.35 6.33
N PHE A 45 -6.14 -26.17 5.59
CA PHE A 45 -5.49 -27.25 4.83
C PHE A 45 -4.83 -28.31 5.73
N PHE A 46 -4.55 -28.00 7.00
CA PHE A 46 -3.90 -28.91 7.96
C PHE A 46 -4.88 -29.47 9.01
N ALA A 47 -6.07 -28.88 9.15
CA ALA A 47 -7.01 -29.23 10.23
C ALA A 47 -7.78 -30.55 10.02
N HIS A 48 -7.59 -31.26 8.90
CA HIS A 48 -8.32 -32.50 8.64
C HIS A 48 -7.68 -33.72 9.34
N PRO A 49 -8.41 -34.42 10.25
CA PRO A 49 -7.84 -35.43 11.14
C PRO A 49 -7.54 -36.80 10.50
N LEU A 50 -7.48 -36.90 9.17
CA LEU A 50 -7.48 -38.19 8.47
C LEU A 50 -6.55 -38.21 7.25
N GLY A 51 -5.24 -38.05 7.43
CA GLY A 51 -4.21 -38.48 6.46
C GLY A 51 -4.34 -37.98 5.02
N GLN A 52 -5.14 -36.94 4.77
CA GLN A 52 -5.44 -36.35 3.46
C GLN A 52 -4.59 -35.12 3.17
N GLU A 53 -3.49 -34.90 3.89
CA GLU A 53 -2.54 -33.80 3.63
C GLU A 53 -2.10 -33.76 2.15
N ASP A 54 -2.13 -34.90 1.47
CA ASP A 54 -1.74 -35.05 0.08
C ASP A 54 -2.83 -34.62 -0.93
N VAL A 55 -4.13 -34.71 -0.57
CA VAL A 55 -5.25 -34.43 -1.52
C VAL A 55 -5.33 -32.95 -1.87
N PHE A 56 -4.96 -32.07 -0.93
CA PHE A 56 -5.00 -30.63 -1.12
C PHE A 56 -3.61 -30.01 -1.29
N ALA A 57 -2.56 -30.81 -1.44
CA ALA A 57 -1.19 -30.30 -1.54
C ALA A 57 -1.01 -29.31 -2.71
N GLY A 58 -1.60 -29.61 -3.88
CA GLY A 58 -1.58 -28.72 -5.04
C GLY A 58 -2.34 -27.41 -4.79
N THR A 59 -3.59 -27.50 -4.31
CA THR A 59 -4.41 -26.32 -4.00
C THR A 59 -3.80 -25.44 -2.91
N ARG A 60 -3.13 -26.05 -1.91
CA ARG A 60 -2.41 -25.33 -0.86
C ARG A 60 -1.26 -24.52 -1.43
N GLU A 61 -0.49 -25.10 -2.36
CA GLU A 61 0.62 -24.39 -3.00
C GLU A 61 0.12 -23.27 -3.91
N GLU A 62 -0.91 -23.51 -4.71
CA GLU A 62 -1.55 -22.47 -5.54
C GLU A 62 -2.11 -21.33 -4.68
N PHE A 63 -2.74 -21.67 -3.55
CA PHE A 63 -3.23 -20.69 -2.58
C PHE A 63 -2.07 -19.85 -2.05
N ARG A 64 -0.99 -20.49 -1.58
CA ARG A 64 0.21 -19.81 -1.05
C ARG A 64 0.81 -18.85 -2.08
N VAL A 65 1.05 -19.31 -3.30
CA VAL A 65 1.62 -18.46 -4.38
C VAL A 65 0.72 -17.27 -4.69
N THR A 66 -0.60 -17.49 -4.74
CA THR A 66 -1.58 -16.43 -5.01
C THR A 66 -1.59 -15.40 -3.88
N THR A 67 -1.57 -15.85 -2.63
CA THR A 67 -1.60 -14.97 -1.47
C THR A 67 -0.31 -14.19 -1.30
N ASP A 68 0.84 -14.82 -1.55
CA ASP A 68 2.16 -14.17 -1.54
C ASP A 68 2.19 -13.04 -2.60
N PHE A 69 1.67 -13.31 -3.80
CA PHE A 69 1.57 -12.31 -4.86
C PHE A 69 0.68 -11.13 -4.46
N LEU A 70 -0.50 -11.40 -3.88
CA LEU A 70 -1.42 -10.34 -3.43
C LEU A 70 -0.80 -9.48 -2.31
N GLN A 71 -0.12 -10.10 -1.35
CA GLN A 71 0.61 -9.40 -0.30
C GLN A 71 1.68 -8.48 -0.89
N GLN A 72 2.49 -8.99 -1.81
CA GLN A 72 3.55 -8.22 -2.47
C GLN A 72 2.98 -7.00 -3.20
N VAL A 73 1.91 -7.19 -4.00
CA VAL A 73 1.29 -6.10 -4.75
C VAL A 73 0.75 -5.00 -3.82
N LEU A 74 0.15 -5.37 -2.69
CA LEU A 74 -0.33 -4.38 -1.71
C LEU A 74 0.84 -3.62 -1.06
N GLN A 75 1.91 -4.32 -0.67
CA GLN A 75 3.12 -3.71 -0.11
C GLN A 75 3.79 -2.75 -1.11
N ASP A 76 3.91 -3.15 -2.37
CA ASP A 76 4.49 -2.32 -3.42
C ASP A 76 3.66 -1.06 -3.65
N ASN A 77 2.32 -1.17 -3.64
CA ASN A 77 1.43 -0.02 -3.78
C ASN A 77 1.54 0.95 -2.58
N VAL A 78 1.68 0.44 -1.36
CA VAL A 78 1.97 1.28 -0.18
C VAL A 78 3.27 2.05 -0.40
N GLY A 79 4.35 1.36 -0.76
CA GLY A 79 5.65 1.99 -1.02
C GLY A 79 5.59 3.04 -2.14
N ASN A 80 4.84 2.76 -3.21
CA ASN A 80 4.65 3.71 -4.32
C ASN A 80 3.91 4.98 -3.87
N LEU A 81 2.89 4.86 -3.02
CA LEU A 81 2.15 6.02 -2.49
C LEU A 81 3.03 6.87 -1.56
N GLU A 82 3.85 6.23 -0.73
CA GLU A 82 4.80 6.92 0.14
C GLU A 82 5.88 7.67 -0.66
N LEU A 83 6.44 7.02 -1.69
CA LEU A 83 7.39 7.64 -2.62
C LEU A 83 6.77 8.81 -3.38
N ALA A 84 5.54 8.66 -3.85
CA ALA A 84 4.81 9.75 -4.50
C ALA A 84 4.60 10.93 -3.53
N ALA A 85 4.24 10.67 -2.27
CA ALA A 85 4.09 11.70 -1.25
C ALA A 85 5.42 12.42 -0.94
N LEU A 86 6.55 11.72 -0.97
CA LEU A 86 7.87 12.33 -0.82
C LEU A 86 8.23 13.19 -2.04
N ALA A 87 7.98 12.69 -3.24
CA ALA A 87 8.25 13.41 -4.49
C ALA A 87 7.45 14.72 -4.57
N LEU A 88 6.16 14.69 -4.22
CA LEU A 88 5.31 15.89 -4.21
C LEU A 88 5.78 16.92 -3.18
N ARG A 89 6.22 16.48 -1.99
CA ARG A 89 6.81 17.37 -0.97
C ARG A 89 8.09 18.04 -1.46
N GLU A 90 8.95 17.28 -2.13
CA GLU A 90 10.20 17.80 -2.69
C GLU A 90 9.93 18.80 -3.82
N ILE A 91 8.96 18.52 -4.69
CA ILE A 91 8.53 19.44 -5.75
C ILE A 91 8.01 20.75 -5.13
N ALA A 92 7.08 20.66 -4.17
CA ALA A 92 6.53 21.84 -3.49
C ALA A 92 7.62 22.66 -2.79
N SER A 93 8.57 22.00 -2.12
CA SER A 93 9.74 22.64 -1.48
C SER A 93 10.60 23.42 -2.48
N ARG A 94 10.92 22.82 -3.63
CA ARG A 94 11.71 23.48 -4.69
C ARG A 94 11.00 24.71 -5.26
N TYR A 95 9.68 24.64 -5.44
CA TYR A 95 8.90 25.78 -5.89
C TYR A 95 8.89 26.92 -4.87
N ARG A 96 8.68 26.65 -3.57
CA ARG A 96 8.74 27.70 -2.53
C ARG A 96 10.10 28.42 -2.49
N ARG A 97 11.19 27.64 -2.58
CA ARG A 97 12.56 28.20 -2.67
C ARG A 97 12.77 29.07 -3.91
N ALA A 98 12.22 28.66 -5.05
CA ALA A 98 12.30 29.45 -6.28
C ALA A 98 11.52 30.77 -6.19
N ASP A 99 10.43 30.79 -5.43
CA ASP A 99 9.61 31.99 -5.17
C ASP A 99 10.12 32.86 -4.00
N GLY A 100 11.21 32.48 -3.35
CA GLY A 100 11.79 33.22 -2.22
C GLY A 100 10.96 33.15 -0.93
N GLN A 101 10.07 32.17 -0.82
CA GLN A 101 9.31 31.87 0.39
C GLN A 101 10.08 30.81 1.20
N GLU A 102 10.83 31.25 2.22
CA GLU A 102 11.43 30.38 3.25
C GLU A 102 10.51 30.24 4.46
#